data_AF-A0A7V6ZPK2-F1
#
_entry.id   AF-A0A7V6ZPK2-F1
#
_cell.length_a   1.000
_cell.length_b   1.000
_cell.length_c   1.000
_cell.angle_alpha   90.00
_cell.angle_beta   90.00
_cell.angle_gamma   90.00
#
_symmetry.space_group_name_H-M   'P 1'
#
loop_
_entity.id
_entity.type
_entity.pdbx_description
1 polymer ?
#
loop_
_entity_poly.entity_id
_entity_poly.type
_entity_poly.pdbx_seq_one_letter_code
_entity_poly.pdbx_strand_id
1 'polypeptide(L)'
;LAPEVTDVVLSKRLSTSPVCLVSADGISFEMEKYISSLPGGDKAKAKRILEINPNHDLFRALEKLHQEKSEEFKDYAEILYNQALLIEGLPLKDPVAFSEKMTNLIIKAAK
;
A
#
# COMPACT_ATOMS: atom_id res chain seq x y z
N LEU A 1 4.12 -7.91 3.92
CA LEU A 1 2.77 -7.29 3.77
C LEU A 1 1.70 -8.05 4.56
N ALA A 2 1.67 -9.39 4.60
CA ALA A 2 0.94 -10.06 5.69
C ALA A 2 1.51 -9.60 7.04
N PRO A 3 0.69 -9.21 8.04
CA PRO A 3 -0.77 -9.32 8.18
C PRO A 3 -1.60 -8.07 7.78
N GLU A 4 -0.98 -7.07 7.16
CA GLU A 4 -1.61 -5.77 6.85
C GLU A 4 -2.69 -5.87 5.77
N VAL A 5 -2.55 -6.82 4.85
CA VAL A 5 -3.52 -7.11 3.78
C VAL A 5 -3.94 -8.57 3.82
N THR A 6 -5.19 -8.83 3.44
CA THR A 6 -5.75 -10.18 3.31
C THR A 6 -5.35 -10.82 1.99
N ASP A 7 -5.21 -10.02 0.93
CA ASP A 7 -4.79 -10.49 -0.39
C ASP A 7 -4.09 -9.39 -1.19
N VAL A 8 -3.34 -9.79 -2.22
CA VAL A 8 -2.69 -8.92 -3.21
C VAL A 8 -3.04 -9.41 -4.60
N VAL A 9 -3.74 -8.57 -5.39
CA VAL A 9 -4.26 -8.97 -6.70
C VAL A 9 -3.92 -7.96 -7.78
N LEU A 10 -3.95 -8.38 -9.05
CA LEU A 10 -3.83 -7.45 -10.17
C LEU A 10 -5.13 -6.68 -10.36
N SER A 11 -5.02 -5.37 -10.45
CA SER A 11 -6.15 -4.49 -10.68
C SER A 11 -6.64 -4.56 -12.12
N LYS A 12 -7.95 -4.51 -12.29
CA LYS A 12 -8.62 -4.30 -13.59
C LYS A 12 -9.20 -2.89 -13.74
N ARG A 13 -9.14 -2.07 -12.68
CA ARG A 13 -9.79 -0.76 -12.59
C ARG A 13 -8.80 0.41 -12.61
N LEU A 14 -7.56 0.18 -12.20
CA LEU A 14 -6.55 1.23 -12.16
C LEU A 14 -6.11 1.61 -13.58
N SER A 15 -6.20 2.90 -13.89
CA SER A 15 -5.68 3.48 -15.13
C SER A 15 -4.25 3.99 -14.91
N THR A 16 -4.09 5.04 -14.11
CA THR A 16 -2.82 5.75 -13.91
C THR A 16 -2.16 5.47 -12.57
N SER A 17 -2.92 5.20 -11.51
CA SER A 17 -2.34 4.91 -10.20
C SER A 17 -1.68 3.53 -10.18
N PRO A 18 -0.53 3.36 -9.48
CA PRO A 18 0.16 2.08 -9.39
C PRO A 18 -0.54 1.07 -8.48
N VAL A 19 -1.28 1.55 -7.47
CA VAL A 19 -1.95 0.73 -6.46
C VAL A 19 -3.23 1.39 -5.95
N CYS A 20 -4.13 0.59 -5.37
CA CYS A 20 -5.21 1.05 -4.50
C CYS A 20 -5.54 -0.02 -3.45
N LEU A 21 -6.28 0.38 -2.41
CA LEU A 21 -6.86 -0.57 -1.47
C LEU A 21 -8.33 -0.80 -1.78
N VAL A 22 -8.79 -2.02 -1.52
CA VAL A 22 -10.20 -2.40 -1.62
C VAL A 22 -10.63 -3.08 -0.34
N SER A 23 -11.82 -2.76 0.15
CA SER A 23 -12.45 -3.46 1.27
C SER A 23 -13.09 -4.76 0.80
N ALA A 24 -12.82 -5.86 1.51
CA ALA A 24 -13.33 -7.19 1.18
C ALA A 24 -14.56 -7.63 1.99
N ASP A 25 -14.92 -6.91 3.07
CA ASP A 25 -15.89 -7.38 4.07
C ASP A 25 -17.04 -6.40 4.36
N GLY A 26 -17.37 -5.54 3.40
CA GLY A 26 -18.56 -4.68 3.45
C GLY A 26 -18.43 -3.46 4.37
N ILE A 27 -17.34 -3.34 5.13
CA ILE A 27 -16.96 -2.11 5.85
C ILE A 27 -16.16 -1.24 4.89
N SER A 28 -16.69 -0.10 4.45
CA SER A 28 -15.90 0.83 3.62
C SER A 28 -14.80 1.49 4.45
N PHE A 29 -13.77 2.05 3.80
CA PHE A 29 -12.73 2.80 4.52
C PHE A 29 -13.30 4.05 5.20
N GLU A 30 -14.33 4.70 4.64
CA GLU A 30 -15.07 5.78 5.29
C GLU A 30 -15.76 5.32 6.57
N MET A 31 -16.37 4.13 6.54
CA MET A 31 -16.98 3.55 7.73
C MET A 31 -15.92 3.24 8.79
N GLU A 32 -14.78 2.65 8.41
CA GLU A 32 -13.65 2.44 9.32
C GLU A 32 -13.20 3.75 9.97
N LYS A 33 -12.92 4.79 9.16
CA LYS A 33 -12.52 6.12 9.64
C LYS A 33 -13.54 6.69 10.64
N TYR A 34 -14.83 6.60 10.31
CA TYR A 34 -15.91 7.07 11.18
C TYR A 34 -15.96 6.28 12.49
N ILE A 35 -15.96 4.95 12.44
CA ILE A 35 -16.04 4.11 13.64
C ILE A 35 -14.82 4.34 14.53
N SER A 36 -13.61 4.42 13.96
CA SER A 36 -12.38 4.71 14.73
C SER A 36 -12.39 6.08 15.41
N SER A 37 -13.22 7.03 14.97
CA SER A 37 -13.36 8.33 15.63
C SER A 37 -14.24 8.28 16.89
N LEU A 38 -15.02 7.20 17.08
CA LEU A 38 -15.90 7.02 18.23
C LEU A 38 -15.13 6.46 19.44
N PRO A 39 -15.51 6.83 20.68
CA PRO A 39 -14.93 6.23 21.89
C PRO A 39 -15.07 4.71 21.89
N GLY A 40 -13.94 3.98 21.94
CA GLY A 40 -13.91 2.51 21.90
C GLY A 40 -14.07 1.88 20.51
N GLY A 41 -14.00 2.68 19.44
CA GLY A 41 -14.18 2.27 18.04
C GLY A 41 -12.99 1.57 17.36
N ASP A 42 -11.89 1.33 18.07
CA ASP A 42 -10.63 0.78 17.52
C ASP A 42 -10.73 -0.65 16.95
N LYS A 43 -11.91 -1.29 17.02
CA LYS A 43 -12.11 -2.71 16.68
C LYS A 43 -12.58 -2.96 15.25
N ALA A 44 -13.12 -1.95 14.56
CA ALA A 44 -13.63 -2.13 13.21
C ALA A 44 -12.57 -1.75 12.17
N LYS A 45 -11.80 -2.73 11.69
CA LYS A 45 -10.90 -2.56 10.54
C LYS A 45 -11.46 -3.28 9.33
N ALA A 46 -11.52 -2.61 8.19
CA ALA A 46 -11.85 -3.26 6.94
C ALA A 46 -10.76 -4.28 6.57
N LYS A 47 -11.17 -5.43 6.02
CA LYS A 47 -10.23 -6.35 5.38
C LYS A 47 -9.73 -5.72 4.09
N ARG A 48 -8.43 -5.47 4.05
CA ARG A 48 -7.76 -4.80 2.93
C ARG A 48 -7.30 -5.81 1.89
N ILE A 49 -7.64 -5.58 0.63
CA ILE A 49 -6.99 -6.17 -0.54
C ILE A 49 -6.16 -5.07 -1.19
N LEU A 50 -4.88 -5.33 -1.44
CA LEU A 50 -4.04 -4.43 -2.22
C LEU A 50 -4.18 -4.81 -3.69
N GLU A 51 -4.76 -3.93 -4.49
CA GLU A 51 -4.73 -4.10 -5.95
C GLU A 51 -3.50 -3.39 -6.52
N ILE A 52 -2.77 -4.06 -7.41
CA ILE A 52 -1.59 -3.50 -8.11
C ILE A 52 -1.92 -3.35 -9.59
N ASN A 53 -1.59 -2.22 -10.19
CA ASN A 53 -1.80 -1.96 -11.61
C ASN A 53 -0.71 -2.63 -12.46
N PRO A 54 -1.02 -3.70 -13.23
CA PRO A 54 -0.01 -4.37 -14.05
C PRO A 54 0.48 -3.52 -15.24
N ASN A 55 -0.26 -2.47 -15.62
CA ASN A 55 0.07 -1.63 -16.75
C ASN A 55 0.97 -0.43 -16.38
N HIS A 56 1.22 -0.21 -15.09
CA HIS A 56 2.04 0.90 -14.62
C HIS A 56 3.53 0.53 -14.66
N ASP A 57 4.41 1.47 -15.00
CA ASP A 57 5.87 1.21 -15.10
C ASP A 57 6.49 0.70 -13.79
N LEU A 58 5.91 1.10 -12.66
CA LEU A 58 6.29 0.59 -11.34
C LEU A 58 6.11 -0.93 -11.21
N PHE A 59 5.11 -1.52 -11.87
CA PHE A 59 4.95 -2.98 -11.86
C PHE A 59 6.12 -3.67 -12.56
N ARG A 60 6.56 -3.14 -13.71
CA ARG A 60 7.76 -3.63 -14.42
C ARG A 60 9.02 -3.51 -13.55
N ALA A 61 9.14 -2.42 -12.80
CA ALA A 61 10.24 -2.24 -11.85
C ALA A 61 10.20 -3.31 -10.73
N LEU A 62 9.02 -3.61 -10.18
CA LEU A 62 8.85 -4.70 -9.21
C LEU A 62 9.18 -6.07 -9.80
N GLU A 63 8.75 -6.37 -11.02
CA GLU A 63 9.09 -7.61 -11.71
C GLU A 63 10.60 -7.79 -11.86
N LYS A 64 11.30 -6.72 -12.28
CA LYS A 64 12.76 -6.72 -12.37
C LYS A 64 13.41 -7.00 -11.02
N LEU A 65 13.03 -6.25 -9.98
CA LEU A 65 13.56 -6.44 -8.62
C LEU A 65 13.31 -7.86 -8.10
N HIS A 66 12.15 -8.44 -8.43
CA HIS A 66 11.81 -9.82 -8.05
C HIS A 66 12.71 -10.83 -8.77
N GLN A 67 12.90 -10.68 -10.09
CA GLN A 67 13.77 -11.56 -10.88
C GLN A 67 15.22 -11.51 -10.41
N GLU A 68 15.69 -10.32 -10.03
CA GLU A 68 17.03 -10.10 -9.49
C GLU A 68 17.19 -10.55 -8.04
N LYS A 69 16.09 -10.98 -7.38
CA LYS A 69 16.05 -11.29 -5.94
C LYS A 69 16.61 -10.16 -5.09
N SER A 70 16.32 -8.92 -5.49
CA SER A 70 16.80 -7.74 -4.80
C SER A 70 16.10 -7.59 -3.45
N GLU A 71 16.88 -7.33 -2.40
CA GLU A 71 16.36 -7.00 -1.07
C GLU A 71 15.48 -5.74 -1.10
N GLU A 72 15.65 -4.88 -2.10
CA GLU A 72 14.86 -3.66 -2.29
C GLU A 72 13.41 -3.96 -2.68
N PHE A 73 13.11 -5.15 -3.21
CA PHE A 73 11.73 -5.53 -3.55
C PHE A 73 10.78 -5.33 -2.37
N LYS A 74 11.24 -5.66 -1.16
CA LYS A 74 10.45 -5.50 0.07
C LYS A 74 10.19 -4.02 0.40
N ASP A 75 11.19 -3.16 0.24
CA ASP A 75 11.04 -1.72 0.47
C ASP A 75 10.02 -1.11 -0.48
N TYR A 76 10.07 -1.47 -1.77
CA TYR A 76 9.11 -0.99 -2.77
C TYR A 76 7.69 -1.47 -2.46
N ALA A 77 7.52 -2.73 -2.07
CA ALA A 77 6.22 -3.27 -1.68
C ALA A 77 5.64 -2.55 -0.46
N GLU A 78 6.46 -2.23 0.54
CA GLU A 78 6.05 -1.47 1.73
C GLU A 78 5.73 0.00 1.40
N ILE A 79 6.54 0.66 0.57
CA ILE A 79 6.27 2.02 0.09
C ILE A 79 4.92 2.06 -0.63
N LEU A 80 4.68 1.11 -1.54
CA LEU A 80 3.44 1.05 -2.31
C LEU A 80 2.21 0.84 -1.42
N TYR A 81 2.30 -0.06 -0.45
CA TYR A 81 1.21 -0.25 0.50
C TYR A 81 0.92 1.03 1.30
N ASN A 82 1.96 1.72 1.77
CA ASN A 82 1.80 2.99 2.48
C ASN A 82 1.23 4.09 1.58
N GLN A 83 1.62 4.17 0.31
CA GLN A 83 1.00 5.07 -0.66
C GLN A 83 -0.50 4.76 -0.83
N ALA A 84 -0.87 3.48 -0.91
CA ALA A 84 -2.27 3.09 -1.00
C ALA A 84 -3.06 3.50 0.26
N LEU A 85 -2.48 3.37 1.46
CA LEU A 85 -3.09 3.90 2.69
C LEU A 85 -3.31 5.42 2.61
N LEU A 86 -2.31 6.18 2.17
CA LEU A 86 -2.43 7.64 2.03
C LEU A 86 -3.51 8.05 1.04
N ILE A 87 -3.63 7.34 -0.09
CA ILE A 87 -4.68 7.58 -1.10
C ILE A 87 -6.09 7.40 -0.49
N GLU A 88 -6.29 6.38 0.35
CA GLU A 88 -7.57 6.16 1.05
C GLU A 88 -7.80 7.07 2.27
N GLY A 89 -6.81 7.91 2.61
CA GLY A 89 -6.83 8.75 3.80
C GLY A 89 -6.72 7.96 5.10
N LEU A 90 -6.09 6.78 5.06
CA LEU A 90 -5.83 5.95 6.23
C LEU A 90 -4.49 6.31 6.87
N PRO A 91 -4.36 6.18 8.21
CA PRO A 91 -3.13 6.49 8.90
C PRO A 91 -2.01 5.49 8.52
N LEU A 92 -0.79 5.99 8.42
CA LEU A 92 0.39 5.15 8.33
C LEU A 92 0.70 4.51 9.69
N LYS A 93 1.05 3.23 9.69
CA LYS A 93 1.46 2.51 10.91
C LYS A 93 2.76 3.06 11.49
N ASP A 94 3.71 3.38 10.62
CA ASP A 94 5.00 3.96 10.97
C ASP A 94 5.38 5.04 9.93
N PRO A 95 4.99 6.30 10.17
CA PRO A 95 5.33 7.41 9.28
C PRO A 95 6.84 7.66 9.14
N VAL A 96 7.62 7.35 10.18
CA VAL A 96 9.08 7.57 10.19
C VAL A 96 9.74 6.56 9.25
N ALA A 97 9.42 5.27 9.41
CA ALA A 97 9.96 4.23 8.52
C ALA A 97 9.57 4.45 7.06
N PHE A 98 8.35 4.92 6.78
CA PHE A 98 7.94 5.29 5.42
C PHE A 98 8.78 6.45 4.86
N SER A 99 8.98 7.51 5.65
CA SER A 99 9.79 8.68 5.27
C SER A 99 11.25 8.31 4.99
N GLU A 100 11.85 7.46 5.82
CA GLU A 100 13.22 6.97 5.64
C GLU A 100 13.37 6.16 4.34
N LYS A 101 12.44 5.23 4.07
CA LYS A 101 12.44 4.43 2.84
C LYS A 101 12.29 5.31 1.59
N MET A 102 11.39 6.29 1.64
CA MET A 102 11.23 7.26 0.55
C MET A 102 12.51 8.08 0.33
N THR A 103 13.13 8.56 1.40
CA THR A 103 14.37 9.35 1.33
C THR A 103 15.51 8.53 0.72
N ASN A 104 15.66 7.27 1.15
CA ASN A 104 16.67 6.37 0.60
C ASN A 104 16.45 6.12 -0.90
N LEU A 105 15.20 5.98 -1.34
CA LEU A 105 14.85 5.78 -2.74
C LEU A 105 15.17 7.03 -3.58
N ILE A 106 14.89 8.23 -3.06
CA ILE A 106 15.25 9.51 -3.71
C ILE A 106 16.77 9.63 -3.85
N ILE A 107 17.54 9.32 -2.79
CA ILE A 107 19.01 9.38 -2.81
C ILE A 107 19.58 8.42 -3.87
N LYS A 108 19.03 7.21 -3.99
CA LYS A 108 19.46 6.24 -5.00
C LYS A 108 19.14 6.70 -6.42
N ALA A 109 17.96 7.30 -6.63
CA ALA A 109 17.56 7.79 -7.95
C ALA A 109 18.38 9.02 -8.41
N ALA A 110 18.91 9.81 -7.46
CA ALA A 110 19.70 11.00 -7.74
C ALA A 110 21.21 10.74 -7.91
N LYS A 111 21.68 9.52 -7.65
CA LYS A 111 23.08 9.09 -7.79
C LYS A 111 23.25 8.25 -9.05
#